data_AF-A0A1W9YPJ9-F1
#
_entry.id   AF-A0A1W9YPJ9-F1
#
_cell.length_a   1.000
_cell.length_b   1.000
_cell.length_c   1.000
_cell.angle_alpha   90.00
_cell.angle_beta   90.00
_cell.angle_gamma   90.00
#
_symmetry.space_group_name_H-M   'P 1'
#
loop_
_entity.id
_entity.type
_entity.pdbx_description
1 polymer ?
#
loop_
_entity_poly.entity_id
_entity_poly.type
_entity_poly.pdbx_seq_one_letter_code
_entity_poly.pdbx_strand_id
1 'polypeptide(L)'
;MNSDEGFSHQKCYANTRGGCSTKITGEHYVSHGLIKLYGNNDPAYKVQHRTGKGVGHPVQPKEFKANILCTNHNSGLHHADDAALEFATFLRRNAFQYNAGAGDWGDSEEITISGDDMQRWVLKLFLNHAVKDHFTVQQDKKVSFPTEAIDLLLDRAAWPPTWGLCVAADTTNRRMWFDPFQIKEAIDVDWWGCAPFVFHDETWLGGAIVDLAHVSFGLTLFNPGRHDVRFENPDNPIRGTLQRPKYLAWELNGVKKRVNFRWDDPWQRQGLTYTLRTQNREDRLKGLAPQGRQFRKRGMAE
;
A
#
# COMPACT_ATOMS: atom_id res chain seq x y z
N MET A 1 -25.72 29.41 1.22
CA MET A 1 -25.89 28.54 2.40
C MET A 1 -25.53 27.13 1.97
N ASN A 2 -24.41 26.59 2.45
CA ASN A 2 -23.96 25.24 2.08
C ASN A 2 -24.92 24.20 2.67
N SER A 3 -25.74 23.60 1.82
CA SER A 3 -26.75 22.58 2.13
C SER A 3 -26.18 21.24 2.63
N ASP A 4 -24.87 21.12 2.77
CA ASP A 4 -24.19 19.82 2.79
C ASP A 4 -23.60 19.46 4.17
N GLU A 5 -23.60 20.37 5.17
CA GLU A 5 -22.99 20.08 6.48
C GLU A 5 -23.69 18.93 7.23
N GLY A 6 -24.98 18.72 7.02
CA GLY A 6 -25.75 17.62 7.62
C GLY A 6 -26.07 16.48 6.67
N PHE A 7 -25.76 16.58 5.37
CA PHE A 7 -26.19 15.57 4.41
C PHE A 7 -25.40 14.26 4.58
N SER A 8 -26.11 13.14 4.42
CA SER A 8 -25.67 11.80 4.75
C SER A 8 -25.95 10.88 3.56
N HIS A 9 -24.95 10.69 2.68
CA HIS A 9 -25.13 9.87 1.48
C HIS A 9 -25.06 8.38 1.82
N GLN A 10 -26.15 7.62 1.59
CA GLN A 10 -26.26 6.20 1.97
C GLN A 10 -25.16 5.29 1.40
N LYS A 11 -24.70 5.54 0.16
CA LYS A 11 -23.59 4.79 -0.46
C LYS A 11 -22.18 5.22 -0.02
N CYS A 12 -22.02 6.31 0.74
CA CYS A 12 -20.71 6.75 1.19
C CYS A 12 -20.38 6.07 2.53
N TYR A 13 -19.37 5.20 2.58
CA TYR A 13 -19.05 4.51 3.84
C TYR A 13 -18.44 5.44 4.90
N ALA A 14 -17.85 6.56 4.48
CA ALA A 14 -17.27 7.57 5.35
C ALA A 14 -18.33 8.46 6.04
N ASN A 15 -19.61 8.21 5.76
CA ASN A 15 -20.76 8.96 6.28
C ASN A 15 -21.12 8.57 7.72
N THR A 16 -20.16 8.64 8.63
CA THR A 16 -20.42 8.36 10.06
C THR A 16 -20.94 9.59 10.81
N ARG A 17 -20.64 10.80 10.30
CA ARG A 17 -20.97 12.09 10.95
C ARG A 17 -21.54 13.14 9.99
N GLY A 18 -22.09 12.73 8.85
CA GLY A 18 -22.59 13.66 7.82
C GLY A 18 -21.48 14.28 6.97
N GLY A 19 -21.70 15.51 6.46
CA GLY A 19 -20.77 16.23 5.58
C GLY A 19 -20.62 15.62 4.18
N CYS A 20 -21.55 14.78 3.75
CA CYS A 20 -21.51 14.19 2.42
C CYS A 20 -21.99 15.19 1.36
N SER A 21 -21.49 15.05 0.14
CA SER A 21 -22.15 15.63 -1.04
C SER A 21 -23.28 14.71 -1.53
N THR A 22 -24.25 15.26 -2.25
CA THR A 22 -25.32 14.50 -2.92
C THR A 22 -24.84 13.58 -4.04
N LYS A 23 -23.62 13.78 -4.55
CA LYS A 23 -23.03 12.99 -5.64
C LYS A 23 -22.07 11.92 -5.12
N ILE A 24 -22.19 10.70 -5.65
CA ILE A 24 -21.23 9.60 -5.45
C ILE A 24 -20.12 9.68 -6.50
N THR A 25 -18.88 9.41 -6.10
CA THR A 25 -17.74 9.36 -7.02
C THR A 25 -17.56 7.96 -7.59
N GLY A 26 -16.97 7.89 -8.78
CA GLY A 26 -16.45 6.66 -9.37
C GLY A 26 -15.10 6.26 -8.79
N GLU A 27 -14.98 6.19 -7.46
CA GLU A 27 -13.74 5.87 -6.78
C GLU A 27 -13.23 4.49 -7.18
N HIS A 28 -11.93 4.38 -7.50
CA HIS A 28 -11.31 3.12 -7.92
C HIS A 28 -10.87 2.30 -6.69
N TYR A 29 -10.72 0.98 -6.84
CA TYR A 29 -10.25 0.15 -5.72
C TYR A 29 -8.80 0.45 -5.31
N VAL A 30 -8.00 0.97 -6.26
CA VAL A 30 -6.67 1.54 -6.05
C VAL A 30 -6.63 2.90 -6.76
N SER A 31 -5.85 3.85 -6.26
CA SER A 31 -5.83 5.24 -6.74
C SER A 31 -5.66 5.33 -8.26
N HIS A 32 -6.50 6.15 -8.90
CA HIS A 32 -6.50 6.29 -10.36
C HIS A 32 -5.16 6.80 -10.90
N GLY A 33 -4.46 7.65 -10.15
CA GLY A 33 -3.10 8.10 -10.50
C GLY A 33 -2.11 6.95 -10.66
N LEU A 34 -2.18 5.95 -9.78
CA LEU A 34 -1.34 4.75 -9.85
C LEU A 34 -1.69 3.89 -11.07
N ILE A 35 -2.98 3.70 -11.35
CA ILE A 35 -3.43 2.99 -12.55
C ILE A 35 -2.87 3.65 -13.83
N LYS A 36 -2.86 4.99 -13.89
CA LYS A 36 -2.26 5.73 -15.02
C LYS A 36 -0.75 5.58 -15.07
N LEU A 37 -0.07 5.65 -13.93
CA LEU A 37 1.39 5.51 -13.83
C LEU A 37 1.84 4.15 -14.38
N TYR A 38 1.20 3.07 -13.95
CA TYR A 38 1.56 1.70 -14.34
C TYR A 38 0.95 1.27 -15.68
N GLY A 39 -0.17 1.87 -16.08
CA GLY A 39 -0.73 1.66 -17.40
C GLY A 39 -0.03 2.44 -18.50
N ASN A 40 0.82 3.42 -18.16
CA ASN A 40 1.52 4.27 -19.13
C ASN A 40 0.59 4.88 -20.21
N ASN A 41 -0.65 5.20 -19.83
CA ASN A 41 -1.75 5.62 -20.72
C ASN A 41 -2.10 4.65 -21.86
N ASP A 42 -1.69 3.38 -21.78
CA ASP A 42 -2.06 2.35 -22.74
C ASP A 42 -3.57 2.06 -22.65
N PRO A 43 -4.36 2.29 -23.72
CA PRO A 43 -5.78 1.97 -23.73
C PRO A 43 -6.08 0.47 -23.63
N ALA A 44 -5.11 -0.40 -23.92
CA ALA A 44 -5.21 -1.84 -23.73
C ALA A 44 -4.87 -2.27 -22.30
N TYR A 45 -4.39 -1.35 -21.45
CA TYR A 45 -4.03 -1.67 -20.07
C TYR A 45 -5.21 -2.24 -19.31
N LYS A 46 -4.96 -3.32 -18.59
CA LYS A 46 -5.94 -3.94 -17.70
C LYS A 46 -5.39 -4.03 -16.29
N VAL A 47 -6.28 -3.83 -15.33
CA VAL A 47 -6.00 -3.93 -13.90
C VAL A 47 -6.83 -5.07 -13.31
N GLN A 48 -6.29 -5.74 -12.29
CA GLN A 48 -6.96 -6.82 -11.58
C GLN A 48 -6.55 -6.80 -10.11
N HIS A 49 -7.38 -7.36 -9.23
CA HIS A 49 -6.95 -7.63 -7.86
C HIS A 49 -5.91 -8.75 -7.86
N ARG A 50 -4.84 -8.55 -7.10
CA ARG A 50 -3.79 -9.56 -6.95
C ARG A 50 -4.14 -10.62 -5.89
N THR A 51 -4.73 -10.17 -4.81
CA THR A 51 -5.07 -10.97 -3.63
C THR A 51 -6.55 -10.76 -3.33
N GLY A 52 -7.27 -11.84 -3.01
CA GLY A 52 -8.69 -11.79 -2.69
C GLY A 52 -9.62 -12.22 -3.83
N LYS A 53 -10.93 -12.00 -3.62
CA LYS A 53 -12.01 -12.34 -4.56
C LYS A 53 -12.72 -11.08 -5.09
N GLY A 54 -12.01 -9.95 -5.16
CA GLY A 54 -12.49 -8.75 -5.84
C GLY A 54 -12.68 -8.97 -7.34
N VAL A 55 -12.30 -7.98 -8.14
CA VAL A 55 -12.27 -8.15 -9.60
C VAL A 55 -11.14 -9.14 -9.97
N GLY A 56 -11.48 -10.43 -10.00
CA GLY A 56 -10.57 -11.56 -10.18
C GLY A 56 -10.15 -11.85 -11.62
N HIS A 57 -10.51 -10.97 -12.56
CA HIS A 57 -10.06 -11.01 -13.94
C HIS A 57 -9.58 -9.61 -14.37
N PRO A 58 -8.67 -9.50 -15.35
CA PRO A 58 -8.24 -8.20 -15.87
C PRO A 58 -9.40 -7.42 -16.49
N VAL A 59 -9.66 -6.21 -15.98
CA VAL A 59 -10.68 -5.27 -16.49
C VAL A 59 -10.05 -3.95 -16.90
N GLN A 60 -10.79 -3.16 -17.68
CA GLN A 60 -10.38 -1.81 -18.03
C GLN A 60 -10.41 -0.89 -16.81
N PRO A 61 -9.50 0.09 -16.67
CA PRO A 61 -9.49 1.07 -15.58
C PRO A 61 -10.87 1.69 -15.28
N LYS A 62 -11.64 2.01 -16.34
CA LYS A 62 -12.97 2.62 -16.22
C LYS A 62 -14.00 1.74 -15.49
N GLU A 63 -13.80 0.42 -15.50
CA GLU A 63 -14.65 -0.60 -14.87
C GLU A 63 -14.17 -0.95 -13.46
N PHE A 64 -12.94 -0.56 -13.10
CA PHE A 64 -12.31 -0.87 -11.82
C PHE A 64 -12.72 0.11 -10.70
N LYS A 65 -14.04 0.30 -10.53
CA LYS A 65 -14.62 1.29 -9.62
C LYS A 65 -15.48 0.64 -8.54
N ALA A 66 -15.47 1.23 -7.35
CA ALA A 66 -16.21 0.79 -6.17
C ALA A 66 -17.53 1.56 -5.98
N ASN A 67 -17.56 2.86 -6.32
CA ASN A 67 -18.69 3.78 -6.10
C ASN A 67 -19.15 3.90 -4.63
N ILE A 68 -18.19 4.12 -3.72
CA ILE A 68 -18.38 4.01 -2.24
C ILE A 68 -18.02 5.27 -1.45
N LEU A 69 -17.60 6.35 -2.11
CA LEU A 69 -17.30 7.64 -1.49
C LEU A 69 -18.03 8.76 -2.23
N CYS A 70 -18.61 9.70 -1.49
CA CYS A 70 -19.19 10.91 -2.08
C CYS A 70 -18.09 11.86 -2.56
N THR A 71 -18.43 12.82 -3.42
CA THR A 71 -17.47 13.82 -3.92
C THR A 71 -16.73 14.55 -2.81
N ASN A 72 -17.43 14.99 -1.75
CA ASN A 72 -16.77 15.72 -0.66
C ASN A 72 -15.70 14.87 0.07
N HIS A 73 -16.09 13.71 0.61
CA HIS A 73 -15.15 12.81 1.30
C HIS A 73 -14.03 12.29 0.39
N ASN A 74 -14.30 12.01 -0.88
CA ASN A 74 -13.25 11.54 -1.78
C ASN A 74 -12.23 12.64 -2.09
N SER A 75 -12.71 13.87 -2.36
CA SER A 75 -11.82 15.02 -2.58
C SER A 75 -11.00 15.35 -1.32
N GLY A 76 -11.56 15.17 -0.13
CA GLY A 76 -10.82 15.32 1.13
C GLY A 76 -9.66 14.33 1.31
N LEU A 77 -9.65 13.22 0.57
CA LEU A 77 -8.62 12.17 0.65
C LEU A 77 -7.57 12.24 -0.48
N HIS A 78 -7.61 13.25 -1.35
CA HIS A 78 -6.69 13.30 -2.50
C HIS A 78 -5.21 13.35 -2.12
N HIS A 79 -4.85 14.03 -1.01
CA HIS A 79 -3.47 14.06 -0.50
C HIS A 79 -2.93 12.66 -0.18
N ALA A 80 -3.78 11.74 0.27
CA ALA A 80 -3.42 10.34 0.48
C ALA A 80 -3.07 9.66 -0.84
N ASP A 81 -3.87 9.89 -1.90
CA ASP A 81 -3.57 9.37 -3.24
C ASP A 81 -2.29 9.97 -3.83
N ASP A 82 -2.03 11.25 -3.60
CA ASP A 82 -0.83 11.95 -4.08
C ASP A 82 0.44 11.41 -3.42
N ALA A 83 0.43 11.19 -2.10
CA ALA A 83 1.58 10.64 -1.37
C ALA A 83 1.97 9.24 -1.89
N ALA A 84 0.98 8.39 -2.15
CA ALA A 84 1.21 7.06 -2.72
C ALA A 84 1.71 7.14 -4.18
N LEU A 85 1.18 8.07 -4.97
CA LEU A 85 1.62 8.30 -6.35
C LEU A 85 3.08 8.77 -6.40
N GLU A 86 3.46 9.71 -5.54
CA GLU A 86 4.84 10.22 -5.46
C GLU A 86 5.82 9.09 -5.05
N PHE A 87 5.44 8.29 -4.04
CA PHE A 87 6.20 7.10 -3.63
C PHE A 87 6.43 6.14 -4.80
N ALA A 88 5.35 5.73 -5.47
CA ALA A 88 5.41 4.76 -6.56
C ALA A 88 6.18 5.30 -7.77
N THR A 89 6.00 6.59 -8.09
CA THR A 89 6.71 7.25 -9.21
C THR A 89 8.21 7.24 -8.98
N PHE A 90 8.65 7.57 -7.76
CA PHE A 90 10.07 7.57 -7.41
C PHE A 90 10.69 6.17 -7.54
N LEU A 91 10.04 5.15 -6.96
CA LEU A 91 10.56 3.78 -7.00
C LEU A 91 10.54 3.21 -8.41
N ARG A 92 9.42 3.38 -9.14
CA ARG A 92 9.27 2.89 -10.51
C ARG A 92 10.36 3.43 -11.43
N ARG A 93 10.61 4.74 -11.40
CA ARG A 93 11.66 5.39 -12.20
C ARG A 93 13.04 4.78 -11.92
N ASN A 94 13.42 4.68 -10.64
CA ASN A 94 14.71 4.13 -10.24
C ASN A 94 14.83 2.63 -10.57
N ALA A 95 13.74 1.87 -10.46
CA ALA A 95 13.69 0.47 -10.86
C ALA A 95 13.90 0.30 -12.37
N PHE A 96 13.30 1.14 -13.21
CA PHE A 96 13.53 1.11 -14.65
C PHE A 96 14.97 1.46 -15.04
N GLN A 97 15.57 2.42 -14.33
CA GLN A 97 16.96 2.84 -14.55
C GLN A 97 17.94 1.72 -14.18
N TYR A 98 17.76 1.11 -13.01
CA TYR A 98 18.62 0.03 -12.52
C TYR A 98 18.41 -1.29 -13.27
N ASN A 99 17.16 -1.61 -13.61
CA ASN A 99 16.75 -2.83 -14.32
C ASN A 99 17.39 -4.11 -13.76
N ALA A 100 17.23 -4.35 -12.45
CA ALA A 100 17.86 -5.47 -11.75
C ALA A 100 19.34 -5.67 -12.15
N GLY A 101 20.15 -4.61 -11.99
CA GLY A 101 21.60 -4.63 -12.22
C GLY A 101 22.06 -4.62 -13.68
N ALA A 102 21.14 -4.65 -14.65
CA ALA A 102 21.50 -4.53 -16.07
C ALA A 102 21.79 -3.08 -16.48
N GLY A 103 21.13 -2.13 -15.80
CA GLY A 103 21.27 -0.69 -16.01
C GLY A 103 22.19 -0.02 -14.99
N ASP A 104 22.02 1.28 -14.83
CA ASP A 104 22.83 2.09 -13.91
C ASP A 104 22.04 2.37 -12.62
N TRP A 105 22.71 2.30 -11.48
CA TRP A 105 22.14 2.74 -10.21
C TRP A 105 22.13 4.27 -10.08
N GLY A 106 23.04 4.95 -10.79
CA GLY A 106 23.14 6.41 -10.83
C GLY A 106 23.65 7.02 -9.52
N ASP A 107 23.26 8.28 -9.27
CA ASP A 107 23.66 9.05 -8.09
C ASP A 107 22.69 8.88 -6.91
N SER A 108 23.05 9.42 -5.74
CA SER A 108 22.12 9.41 -4.60
C SER A 108 20.93 10.33 -4.86
N GLU A 109 19.73 9.87 -4.52
CA GLU A 109 18.48 10.63 -4.72
C GLU A 109 17.56 10.44 -3.52
N GLU A 110 16.82 11.49 -3.17
CA GLU A 110 15.78 11.41 -2.16
C GLU A 110 14.53 12.23 -2.49
N ILE A 111 13.39 11.75 -2.01
CA ILE A 111 12.11 12.47 -1.99
C ILE A 111 11.57 12.53 -0.55
N THR A 112 10.62 13.42 -0.29
CA THR A 112 9.92 13.51 0.99
C THR A 112 8.42 13.51 0.76
N ILE A 113 7.73 12.52 1.33
CA ILE A 113 6.27 12.41 1.30
C ILE A 113 5.68 12.57 2.70
N SER A 114 4.39 12.86 2.77
CA SER A 114 3.63 12.82 4.03
C SER A 114 3.40 11.36 4.46
N GLY A 115 3.95 10.99 5.62
CA GLY A 115 3.72 9.69 6.26
C GLY A 115 2.29 9.54 6.76
N ASP A 116 1.68 10.63 7.22
CA ASP A 116 0.28 10.67 7.64
C ASP A 116 -0.68 10.41 6.47
N ASP A 117 -0.41 10.99 5.30
CA ASP A 117 -1.20 10.75 4.11
C ASP A 117 -0.94 9.36 3.53
N MET A 118 0.31 8.87 3.56
CA MET A 118 0.61 7.51 3.16
C MET A 118 -0.10 6.46 4.02
N GLN A 119 -0.18 6.64 5.35
CA GLN A 119 -0.93 5.70 6.20
C GLN A 119 -2.44 5.78 5.96
N ARG A 120 -2.99 6.99 5.73
CA ARG A 120 -4.40 7.16 5.34
C ARG A 120 -4.69 6.53 3.98
N TRP A 121 -3.75 6.55 3.05
CA TRP A 121 -3.88 5.85 1.76
C TRP A 121 -4.00 4.35 1.95
N VAL A 122 -3.13 3.75 2.77
CA VAL A 122 -3.21 2.32 3.09
C VAL A 122 -4.54 1.98 3.75
N LEU A 123 -5.01 2.82 4.68
CA LEU A 123 -6.31 2.67 5.35
C LEU A 123 -7.47 2.73 4.35
N LYS A 124 -7.50 3.79 3.53
CA LYS A 124 -8.48 4.02 2.46
C LYS A 124 -8.59 2.77 1.59
N LEU A 125 -7.44 2.25 1.15
CA LEU A 125 -7.39 1.13 0.22
C LEU A 125 -8.06 -0.11 0.83
N PHE A 126 -7.70 -0.55 2.03
CA PHE A 126 -8.32 -1.77 2.57
C PHE A 126 -9.77 -1.56 3.01
N LEU A 127 -10.16 -0.36 3.48
CA LEU A 127 -11.57 -0.07 3.78
C LEU A 127 -12.42 -0.11 2.51
N ASN A 128 -11.90 0.41 1.40
CA ASN A 128 -12.57 0.32 0.10
C ASN A 128 -12.85 -1.14 -0.29
N HIS A 129 -11.92 -2.05 0.00
CA HIS A 129 -12.08 -3.48 -0.28
C HIS A 129 -13.03 -4.16 0.70
N ALA A 130 -12.94 -3.83 1.99
CA ALA A 130 -13.81 -4.37 3.04
C ALA A 130 -15.28 -4.01 2.77
N VAL A 131 -15.57 -2.75 2.46
CA VAL A 131 -16.95 -2.26 2.19
C VAL A 131 -17.54 -2.88 0.92
N LYS A 132 -16.70 -3.38 0.02
CA LYS A 132 -17.11 -4.03 -1.23
C LYS A 132 -17.09 -5.56 -1.16
N ASP A 133 -16.82 -6.13 0.01
CA ASP A 133 -16.76 -7.57 0.24
C ASP A 133 -15.74 -8.28 -0.69
N HIS A 134 -14.61 -7.62 -0.96
CA HIS A 134 -13.61 -8.11 -1.92
C HIS A 134 -12.53 -9.03 -1.31
N PHE A 135 -12.53 -9.21 0.00
CA PHE A 135 -11.60 -10.13 0.65
C PHE A 135 -12.12 -11.57 0.60
N THR A 136 -11.21 -12.55 0.46
CA THR A 136 -11.57 -13.98 0.41
C THR A 136 -12.41 -14.39 1.62
N VAL A 137 -12.02 -13.93 2.81
CA VAL A 137 -12.73 -14.16 4.08
C VAL A 137 -14.19 -13.69 4.06
N GLN A 138 -14.52 -12.70 3.22
CA GLN A 138 -15.86 -12.12 3.13
C GLN A 138 -16.83 -12.94 2.28
N GLN A 139 -16.40 -14.08 1.73
CA GLN A 139 -17.29 -15.02 1.05
C GLN A 139 -18.31 -15.64 2.01
N ASP A 140 -17.84 -16.02 3.21
CA ASP A 140 -18.65 -16.77 4.15
C ASP A 140 -19.06 -15.92 5.36
N LYS A 141 -18.41 -14.76 5.55
CA LYS A 141 -18.52 -13.96 6.76
C LYS A 141 -18.61 -12.47 6.45
N LYS A 142 -19.51 -11.77 7.12
CA LYS A 142 -19.49 -10.32 7.10
C LYS A 142 -18.37 -9.83 8.01
N VAL A 143 -17.45 -9.04 7.44
CA VAL A 143 -16.37 -8.43 8.21
C VAL A 143 -16.76 -7.02 8.63
N SER A 144 -16.46 -6.70 9.89
CA SER A 144 -16.55 -5.36 10.45
C SER A 144 -15.15 -4.78 10.69
N PHE A 145 -15.04 -3.47 10.84
CA PHE A 145 -13.81 -2.78 11.25
C PHE A 145 -14.15 -1.79 12.37
N PRO A 146 -13.19 -1.38 13.21
CA PRO A 146 -13.46 -0.44 14.29
C PRO A 146 -14.00 0.88 13.73
N THR A 147 -15.01 1.44 14.38
CA THR A 147 -15.70 2.66 13.93
C THR A 147 -14.75 3.85 13.80
N GLU A 148 -13.73 3.89 14.66
CA GLU A 148 -12.66 4.88 14.70
C GLU A 148 -11.82 4.87 13.41
N ALA A 149 -11.82 3.78 12.63
CA ALA A 149 -11.12 3.72 11.35
C ALA A 149 -11.55 4.85 10.40
N ILE A 150 -12.84 5.23 10.41
CA ILE A 150 -13.32 6.34 9.59
C ILE A 150 -12.81 7.68 10.11
N ASP A 151 -12.76 7.85 11.43
CA ASP A 151 -12.24 9.09 12.03
C ASP A 151 -10.73 9.22 11.82
N LEU A 152 -9.97 8.12 11.85
CA LEU A 152 -8.55 8.09 11.48
C LEU A 152 -8.33 8.41 10.00
N LEU A 153 -9.17 7.84 9.12
CA LEU A 153 -9.11 8.08 7.67
C LEU A 153 -9.36 9.54 7.33
N LEU A 154 -10.34 10.17 7.98
CA LEU A 154 -10.76 11.55 7.73
C LEU A 154 -10.02 12.59 8.59
N ASP A 155 -8.98 12.16 9.30
CA ASP A 155 -8.18 13.02 10.19
C ASP A 155 -8.98 13.72 11.30
N ARG A 156 -9.99 13.05 11.82
CA ARG A 156 -10.84 13.51 12.93
C ARG A 156 -10.41 12.96 14.29
N ALA A 157 -9.46 12.03 14.29
CA ALA A 157 -8.89 11.43 15.50
C ALA A 157 -7.39 11.23 15.31
N ALA A 158 -6.64 11.42 16.40
CA ALA A 158 -5.22 11.11 16.42
C ALA A 158 -5.01 9.59 16.40
N TRP A 159 -3.99 9.14 15.68
CA TRP A 159 -3.62 7.73 15.66
C TRP A 159 -3.01 7.31 17.01
N PRO A 160 -3.49 6.22 17.64
CA PRO A 160 -2.84 5.67 18.83
C PRO A 160 -1.36 5.35 18.57
N PRO A 161 -0.45 5.52 19.55
CA PRO A 161 0.99 5.32 19.35
C PRO A 161 1.38 3.92 18.88
N THR A 162 0.62 2.90 19.28
CA THR A 162 0.89 1.51 18.93
C THR A 162 0.22 1.08 17.63
N TRP A 163 -0.55 1.95 16.97
CA TRP A 163 -1.28 1.68 15.73
C TRP A 163 -0.61 2.31 14.51
N GLY A 164 -1.08 1.94 13.32
CA GLY A 164 -0.72 2.58 12.07
C GLY A 164 0.33 1.83 11.26
N LEU A 165 1.01 2.58 10.40
CA LEU A 165 1.84 2.06 9.31
C LEU A 165 3.10 1.36 9.83
N CYS A 166 3.47 0.27 9.18
CA CYS A 166 4.74 -0.41 9.37
C CYS A 166 5.29 -1.01 8.07
N VAL A 167 6.60 -1.22 8.06
CA VAL A 167 7.38 -1.69 6.91
C VAL A 167 8.28 -2.84 7.35
N ALA A 168 8.67 -3.75 6.44
CA ALA A 168 9.50 -4.90 6.78
C ALA A 168 10.93 -4.47 7.16
N ALA A 169 11.32 -4.60 8.44
CA ALA A 169 12.70 -4.36 8.87
C ALA A 169 13.52 -5.66 8.90
N ASP A 170 12.85 -6.80 9.11
CA ASP A 170 13.42 -8.13 9.02
C ASP A 170 13.24 -8.71 7.61
N THR A 171 14.36 -8.90 6.92
CA THR A 171 14.39 -9.52 5.58
C THR A 171 13.99 -11.00 5.56
N THR A 172 13.92 -11.66 6.72
CA THR A 172 13.39 -13.03 6.83
C THR A 172 11.85 -13.07 6.83
N ASN A 173 11.18 -11.92 6.95
CA ASN A 173 9.73 -11.85 6.82
C ASN A 173 9.30 -12.22 5.40
N ARG A 174 8.64 -13.38 5.29
CA ARG A 174 8.20 -13.93 4.00
C ARG A 174 6.88 -13.34 3.49
N ARG A 175 6.13 -12.61 4.32
CA ARG A 175 4.82 -12.06 3.96
C ARG A 175 4.89 -10.62 3.45
N MET A 176 5.96 -9.90 3.76
CA MET A 176 6.17 -8.53 3.33
C MET A 176 7.32 -8.40 2.34
N TRP A 177 7.17 -7.44 1.44
CA TRP A 177 8.08 -7.11 0.36
C TRP A 177 8.82 -5.82 0.68
N PHE A 178 10.04 -5.72 0.17
CA PHE A 178 10.94 -4.60 0.44
C PHE A 178 11.92 -4.34 -0.70
N ASP A 179 11.75 -4.99 -1.86
CA ASP A 179 12.69 -4.91 -2.98
C ASP A 179 11.97 -4.42 -4.26
N PRO A 180 11.98 -3.10 -4.52
CA PRO A 180 11.35 -2.52 -5.70
C PRO A 180 12.17 -2.69 -6.99
N PHE A 181 13.43 -3.14 -6.91
CA PHE A 181 14.39 -3.06 -8.01
C PHE A 181 14.43 -4.33 -8.84
N GLN A 182 13.27 -4.69 -9.38
CA GLN A 182 13.05 -5.89 -10.20
C GLN A 182 13.41 -5.66 -11.68
N ILE A 183 13.33 -6.73 -12.47
CA ILE A 183 13.48 -6.69 -13.93
C ILE A 183 12.35 -5.86 -14.55
N LYS A 184 12.59 -5.19 -15.69
CA LYS A 184 11.58 -4.34 -16.36
C LYS A 184 10.22 -5.02 -16.55
N GLU A 185 10.23 -6.31 -16.89
CA GLU A 185 9.04 -7.11 -17.14
C GLU A 185 8.21 -7.35 -15.86
N ALA A 186 8.81 -7.19 -14.69
CA ALA A 186 8.17 -7.37 -13.39
C ALA A 186 7.80 -6.05 -12.70
N ILE A 187 8.39 -4.91 -13.07
CA ILE A 187 8.13 -3.62 -12.40
C ILE A 187 6.65 -3.23 -12.51
N ASP A 188 6.07 -3.37 -13.72
CA ASP A 188 4.69 -3.00 -14.00
C ASP A 188 3.69 -4.14 -13.79
N VAL A 189 4.17 -5.31 -13.34
CA VAL A 189 3.35 -6.47 -13.00
C VAL A 189 3.26 -6.59 -11.49
N ASP A 190 2.09 -6.94 -10.96
CA ASP A 190 1.89 -7.15 -9.52
C ASP A 190 2.33 -5.96 -8.64
N TRP A 191 2.28 -4.75 -9.19
CA TRP A 191 2.74 -3.51 -8.53
C TRP A 191 1.89 -3.11 -7.33
N TRP A 192 0.74 -3.75 -7.11
CA TRP A 192 -0.09 -3.55 -5.94
C TRP A 192 -0.81 -4.82 -5.47
N GLY A 193 -1.31 -4.77 -4.24
CA GLY A 193 -2.09 -5.84 -3.61
C GLY A 193 -2.67 -5.39 -2.29
N CYS A 194 -3.65 -6.14 -1.76
CA CYS A 194 -4.27 -5.87 -0.47
C CYS A 194 -4.73 -7.18 0.18
N ALA A 195 -4.20 -7.48 1.37
CA ALA A 195 -4.51 -8.68 2.13
C ALA A 195 -4.88 -8.31 3.58
N PRO A 196 -6.07 -8.68 4.07
CA PRO A 196 -6.55 -8.24 5.38
C PRO A 196 -5.90 -8.99 6.55
N PHE A 197 -5.86 -8.34 7.72
CA PHE A 197 -5.70 -8.98 9.03
C PHE A 197 -7.06 -9.17 9.65
N VAL A 198 -7.51 -10.41 9.79
CA VAL A 198 -8.84 -10.69 10.36
C VAL A 198 -8.67 -11.46 11.66
N PHE A 199 -9.41 -11.03 12.69
CA PHE A 199 -9.44 -11.61 14.03
C PHE A 199 -10.87 -12.01 14.41
N HIS A 200 -11.05 -12.54 15.63
CA HIS A 200 -12.35 -12.87 16.24
C HIS A 200 -13.24 -13.68 15.29
N ASP A 201 -12.79 -14.91 15.03
CA ASP A 201 -13.46 -15.86 14.13
C ASP A 201 -13.62 -15.36 12.69
N GLU A 202 -12.67 -14.55 12.25
CA GLU A 202 -12.61 -13.99 10.90
C GLU A 202 -13.74 -12.99 10.57
N THR A 203 -14.26 -12.29 11.59
CA THR A 203 -15.34 -11.29 11.44
C THR A 203 -14.90 -9.86 11.74
N TRP A 204 -13.67 -9.66 12.21
CA TRP A 204 -13.16 -8.35 12.60
C TRP A 204 -11.84 -8.02 11.90
N LEU A 205 -11.83 -6.93 11.14
CA LEU A 205 -10.68 -6.44 10.40
C LEU A 205 -9.82 -5.54 11.28
N GLY A 206 -8.70 -6.07 11.74
CA GLY A 206 -7.72 -5.31 12.51
C GLY A 206 -6.69 -4.58 11.66
N GLY A 207 -6.72 -4.69 10.34
CA GLY A 207 -5.78 -4.02 9.45
C GLY A 207 -5.54 -4.76 8.15
N ALA A 208 -4.43 -4.48 7.48
CA ALA A 208 -4.05 -5.14 6.23
C ALA A 208 -2.55 -5.03 5.92
N ILE A 209 -2.06 -5.89 5.03
CA ILE A 209 -0.87 -5.65 4.20
C ILE A 209 -1.34 -5.08 2.87
N VAL A 210 -0.80 -3.94 2.48
CA VAL A 210 -0.97 -3.33 1.16
C VAL A 210 0.38 -3.29 0.45
N ASP A 211 0.43 -3.84 -0.76
CA ASP A 211 1.63 -3.77 -1.59
C ASP A 211 1.53 -2.55 -2.52
N LEU A 212 2.66 -1.86 -2.70
CA LEU A 212 2.83 -0.80 -3.67
C LEU A 212 4.27 -0.78 -4.18
N ALA A 213 4.46 -0.82 -5.50
CA ALA A 213 5.77 -0.80 -6.16
C ALA A 213 6.74 -1.87 -5.59
N HIS A 214 6.23 -3.07 -5.32
CA HIS A 214 6.97 -4.19 -4.69
C HIS A 214 7.53 -3.89 -3.28
N VAL A 215 6.90 -2.94 -2.57
CA VAL A 215 7.11 -2.68 -1.14
C VAL A 215 5.79 -2.92 -0.40
N SER A 216 5.83 -3.69 0.67
CA SER A 216 4.65 -3.96 1.49
C SER A 216 4.56 -3.02 2.68
N PHE A 217 3.34 -2.55 2.93
CA PHE A 217 2.96 -1.73 4.06
C PHE A 217 1.95 -2.47 4.91
N GLY A 218 2.31 -2.78 6.15
CA GLY A 218 1.34 -3.25 7.13
C GLY A 218 0.66 -2.05 7.79
N LEU A 219 -0.65 -2.09 7.97
CA LEU A 219 -1.39 -1.13 8.80
C LEU A 219 -2.16 -1.87 9.87
N THR A 220 -2.08 -1.40 11.11
CA THR A 220 -2.80 -1.97 12.25
C THR A 220 -3.78 -0.97 12.84
N LEU A 221 -4.99 -1.44 13.13
CA LEU A 221 -6.06 -0.78 13.87
C LEU A 221 -6.22 -1.41 15.27
N PHE A 222 -5.11 -1.89 15.83
CA PHE A 222 -5.00 -2.48 17.16
C PHE A 222 -3.56 -2.34 17.64
N ASN A 223 -3.31 -2.59 18.92
CA ASN A 223 -1.94 -2.73 19.43
C ASN A 223 -1.44 -4.15 19.12
N PRO A 224 -0.47 -4.33 18.22
CA PRO A 224 0.00 -5.67 17.88
C PRO A 224 0.97 -6.26 18.90
N GLY A 225 1.25 -5.56 20.01
CA GLY A 225 2.10 -6.07 21.08
C GLY A 225 3.57 -6.19 20.68
N ARG A 226 4.14 -5.20 19.98
CA ARG A 226 5.55 -5.23 19.49
C ARG A 226 6.62 -5.47 20.57
N HIS A 227 6.28 -5.24 21.83
CA HIS A 227 7.14 -5.47 22.99
C HIS A 227 7.03 -6.92 23.52
N ASP A 228 6.07 -7.70 23.04
CA ASP A 228 5.83 -9.08 23.43
C ASP A 228 6.60 -10.04 22.53
N VAL A 229 7.22 -11.06 23.11
CA VAL A 229 7.97 -12.10 22.38
C VAL A 229 7.11 -12.81 21.32
N ARG A 230 5.79 -12.90 21.54
CA ARG A 230 4.84 -13.49 20.59
C ARG A 230 4.70 -12.68 19.31
N PHE A 231 5.06 -11.40 19.31
CA PHE A 231 5.08 -10.58 18.10
C PHE A 231 6.02 -11.16 17.04
N GLU A 232 7.12 -11.79 17.45
CA GLU A 232 8.08 -12.40 16.53
C GLU A 232 7.70 -13.82 16.09
N ASN A 233 6.48 -14.27 16.36
CA ASN A 233 5.98 -15.54 15.85
C ASN A 233 6.05 -15.56 14.29
N PRO A 234 6.61 -16.61 13.67
CA PRO A 234 6.65 -16.78 12.22
C PRO A 234 5.29 -16.64 11.49
N ASP A 235 4.18 -16.90 12.18
CA ASP A 235 2.83 -16.76 11.65
C ASP A 235 2.28 -15.33 11.72
N ASN A 236 2.90 -14.46 12.52
CA ASN A 236 2.56 -13.05 12.52
C ASN A 236 2.99 -12.41 11.18
N PRO A 237 2.04 -11.89 10.37
CA PRO A 237 2.34 -11.30 9.08
C PRO A 237 3.24 -10.06 9.16
N ILE A 238 3.22 -9.37 10.29
CA ILE A 238 3.95 -8.12 10.51
C ILE A 238 5.11 -8.28 11.50
N ARG A 239 5.57 -9.51 11.78
CA ARG A 239 6.79 -9.71 12.59
C ARG A 239 7.99 -8.95 12.02
N GLY A 240 8.92 -8.54 12.88
CA GLY A 240 10.12 -7.82 12.46
C GLY A 240 9.84 -6.58 11.61
N THR A 241 8.71 -5.90 11.82
CA THR A 241 8.39 -4.64 11.11
C THR A 241 8.78 -3.42 11.93
N LEU A 242 9.19 -2.36 11.24
CA LEU A 242 9.38 -1.04 11.82
C LEU A 242 8.10 -0.21 11.66
N GLN A 243 7.56 0.31 12.75
CA GLN A 243 6.39 1.19 12.76
C GLN A 243 6.78 2.64 12.44
N ARG A 244 5.97 3.31 11.62
CA ARG A 244 6.10 4.72 11.20
C ARG A 244 7.55 5.10 10.90
N PRO A 245 8.18 4.50 9.87
CA PRO A 245 9.58 4.76 9.57
C PRO A 245 9.83 6.25 9.31
N LYS A 246 10.99 6.76 9.72
CA LYS A 246 11.49 8.10 9.35
C LYS A 246 11.81 8.16 7.86
N TYR A 247 12.40 7.09 7.35
CA TYR A 247 12.70 6.91 5.94
C TYR A 247 12.80 5.43 5.58
N LEU A 248 12.59 5.13 4.30
CA LEU A 248 13.04 3.91 3.65
C LEU A 248 14.16 4.26 2.68
N ALA A 249 15.25 3.51 2.69
CA ALA A 249 16.35 3.71 1.77
C ALA A 249 16.86 2.38 1.24
N TRP A 250 17.38 2.42 0.02
CA TRP A 250 18.08 1.30 -0.60
C TRP A 250 19.46 1.78 -1.01
N GLU A 251 20.48 1.02 -0.64
CA GLU A 251 21.87 1.41 -0.80
C GLU A 251 22.63 0.34 -1.58
N LEU A 252 23.36 0.75 -2.61
CA LEU A 252 24.25 -0.09 -3.39
C LEU A 252 25.58 0.65 -3.54
N ASN A 253 26.68 0.04 -3.07
CA ASN A 253 28.03 0.61 -3.16
C ASN A 253 28.13 2.06 -2.65
N GLY A 254 27.45 2.38 -1.53
CA GLY A 254 27.46 3.71 -0.93
C GLY A 254 26.50 4.73 -1.56
N VAL A 255 25.86 4.40 -2.69
CA VAL A 255 24.86 5.25 -3.34
C VAL A 255 23.46 4.90 -2.85
N LYS A 256 22.68 5.91 -2.44
CA LYS A 256 21.39 5.74 -1.76
C LYS A 256 20.21 6.30 -2.55
N LYS A 257 19.14 5.51 -2.68
CA LYS A 257 17.81 5.98 -3.08
C LYS A 257 16.91 5.98 -1.86
N ARG A 258 16.33 7.13 -1.50
CA ARG A 258 15.64 7.30 -0.21
C ARG A 258 14.28 7.98 -0.35
N VAL A 259 13.31 7.46 0.40
CA VAL A 259 12.03 8.12 0.64
C VAL A 259 11.97 8.52 2.11
N ASN A 260 11.88 9.82 2.37
CA ASN A 260 11.60 10.36 3.69
C ASN A 260 10.10 10.43 3.95
N PHE A 261 9.68 10.07 5.15
CA PHE A 261 8.31 10.24 5.61
C PHE A 261 8.30 11.40 6.61
N ARG A 262 7.62 12.48 6.25
CA ARG A 262 7.31 13.57 7.17
C ARG A 262 6.06 13.20 7.95
N TRP A 263 6.09 13.34 9.25
CA TRP A 263 4.98 13.05 10.12
C TRP A 263 4.71 14.23 11.05
N ASP A 264 3.45 14.44 11.39
CA ASP A 264 3.04 15.61 12.18
C ASP A 264 3.16 15.38 13.69
N ASP A 265 3.27 14.12 14.14
CA ASP A 265 3.48 13.79 15.55
C ASP A 265 4.96 13.94 15.99
N PRO A 266 5.21 14.24 17.28
CA PRO A 266 6.55 14.57 17.77
C PRO A 266 7.44 13.34 18.03
N TRP A 267 7.03 12.14 17.61
CA TRP A 267 7.74 10.92 18.01
C TRP A 267 9.06 10.75 17.26
N GLN A 268 10.07 10.31 18.01
CA GLN A 268 11.36 9.94 17.44
C GLN A 268 11.23 8.65 16.65
N ARG A 269 11.57 8.72 15.37
CA ARG A 269 11.43 7.62 14.43
C ARG A 269 12.78 7.12 13.96
N GLN A 270 12.87 5.82 13.81
CA GLN A 270 14.02 5.17 13.19
C GLN A 270 13.84 5.15 11.68
N GLY A 271 14.94 5.25 10.94
CA GLY A 271 14.96 5.01 9.51
C GLY A 271 15.44 3.60 9.20
N LEU A 272 15.13 3.14 7.99
CA LEU A 272 15.51 1.81 7.53
C LEU A 272 16.32 1.93 6.24
N THR A 273 17.44 1.21 6.16
CA THR A 273 18.24 1.11 4.93
C THR A 273 18.43 -0.36 4.57
N TYR A 274 17.99 -0.73 3.38
CA TYR A 274 18.25 -2.04 2.78
C TYR A 274 19.54 -1.96 1.96
N THR A 275 20.52 -2.79 2.30
CA THR A 275 21.73 -2.93 1.49
C THR A 275 21.46 -3.91 0.35
N LEU A 276 21.48 -3.40 -0.87
CA LEU A 276 21.34 -4.20 -2.08
C LEU A 276 22.64 -5.00 -2.32
N ARG A 277 22.48 -6.23 -2.79
CA ARG A 277 23.62 -7.03 -3.27
C ARG A 277 23.85 -6.70 -4.73
N THR A 278 25.10 -6.48 -5.10
CA THR A 278 25.50 -6.29 -6.50
C THR A 278 25.02 -7.48 -7.32
N GLN A 279 24.27 -7.19 -8.37
CA GLN A 279 23.90 -8.19 -9.37
C GLN A 279 24.92 -8.11 -10.50
N ASN A 280 25.44 -9.25 -10.95
CA ASN A 280 26.43 -9.27 -12.01
C ASN A 280 25.78 -8.82 -13.33
N ARG A 281 26.19 -7.64 -13.81
CA ARG A 281 25.68 -7.04 -15.06
C ARG A 281 25.89 -7.96 -16.25
N GLU A 282 27.02 -8.65 -16.34
CA GLU A 282 27.29 -9.59 -17.44
C GLU A 282 26.32 -10.76 -17.44
N ASP A 283 26.04 -11.31 -16.26
CA ASP A 283 25.08 -12.42 -16.11
C ASP A 283 23.67 -11.97 -16.53
N ARG A 284 23.29 -10.73 -16.19
CA ARG A 284 22.00 -10.14 -16.58
C ARG A 284 21.91 -9.87 -18.08
N LEU A 285 22.98 -9.37 -18.69
CA LEU A 285 23.06 -9.19 -20.15
C LEU A 285 23.01 -10.53 -20.91
N LYS A 286 23.45 -11.62 -20.27
CA LYS A 286 23.31 -13.00 -20.77
C LYS A 286 21.94 -13.63 -20.48
N GLY A 287 21.01 -12.89 -19.86
CA GLY A 287 19.65 -13.36 -19.55
C GLY A 287 19.53 -14.23 -18.29
N LEU A 288 20.60 -14.35 -17.48
CA LEU A 288 20.55 -15.12 -16.23
C LEU A 288 19.71 -14.39 -15.19
N ALA A 289 18.91 -15.12 -14.41
CA ALA A 289 18.03 -14.54 -13.39
C ALA A 289 18.84 -13.77 -12.32
N PRO A 290 18.31 -12.66 -11.78
CA PRO A 290 19.00 -11.92 -10.73
C PRO A 290 19.08 -12.76 -9.45
N GLN A 291 20.20 -12.66 -8.73
CA GLN A 291 20.34 -13.28 -7.42
C GLN A 291 19.47 -12.55 -6.39
N GLY A 292 18.74 -13.28 -5.55
CA GLY A 292 17.84 -12.73 -4.53
C GLY A 292 16.39 -13.18 -4.71
N ARG A 293 15.49 -12.55 -3.94
CA ARG A 293 14.07 -12.91 -3.92
C ARG A 293 13.37 -12.36 -5.15
N GLN A 294 13.31 -13.17 -6.21
CA GLN A 294 12.53 -12.85 -7.40
C GLN A 294 11.04 -12.99 -7.10
N PHE A 295 10.28 -11.91 -7.26
CA PHE A 295 8.83 -11.97 -7.20
C PHE A 295 8.31 -12.58 -8.51
N ARG A 296 8.16 -13.90 -8.51
CA ARG A 296 7.36 -14.56 -9.55
C ARG A 296 5.89 -14.34 -9.22
N LYS A 297 5.08 -14.07 -10.24
CA LYS A 297 3.61 -14.17 -10.16
C LYS A 297 3.31 -15.48 -9.43
N ARG A 298 2.71 -15.42 -8.23
CA ARG A 298 2.24 -16.64 -7.57
C ARG A 298 1.29 -17.28 -8.58
N GLY A 299 1.64 -18.46 -9.09
CA GLY A 299 0.62 -19.29 -9.72
C GLY A 299 -0.52 -19.37 -8.72
N MET A 300 -1.74 -19.08 -9.18
CA MET A 300 -2.92 -19.33 -8.37
C MET A 300 -2.82 -20.81 -8.00
N ALA A 301 -2.53 -21.10 -6.73
CA ALA A 301 -2.71 -22.45 -6.23
C ALA A 301 -4.21 -22.70 -6.36
N GLU A 302 -4.57 -23.68 -7.19
CA GLU A 302 -5.88 -24.31 -7.20
C GLU A 302 -6.19 -24.91 -5.82
#